data_AF-A0A845RRG5-F1
#
_entry.id   AF-A0A845RRG5-F1
#
_cell.length_a   1.000
_cell.length_b   1.000
_cell.length_c   1.000
_cell.angle_alpha   90.00
_cell.angle_beta   90.00
_cell.angle_gamma   90.00
#
_symmetry.space_group_name_H-M   'P 1'
#
loop_
_entity.id
_entity.type
_entity.pdbx_description
1 polymer ?
#
loop_
_entity_poly.entity_id
_entity_poly.type
_entity_poly.pdbx_seq_one_letter_code
_entity_poly.pdbx_strand_id
1 'polypeptide(L)' 'MALINCKEPVFDRQINQILKMLEEGIDRADIAEKLGYQNHASLDNYMRRRNFSWDTRQKKFVPAVERYSGKGKDNTI' A
#
# COMPACT_ATOMS: atom_id res chain seq x y z
N MET A 1 25.04 3.76 -15.17
CA MET A 1 23.73 4.34 -14.81
C MET A 1 22.81 3.20 -14.42
N ALA A 2 22.70 2.89 -13.12
CA ALA A 2 21.77 1.86 -12.67
C ALA A 2 20.36 2.41 -12.86
N LEU A 3 19.65 1.89 -13.86
CA LEU A 3 18.21 2.07 -13.97
C LEU A 3 17.65 1.61 -12.63
N ILE A 4 17.11 2.54 -11.85
CA ILE A 4 16.27 2.21 -10.72
C ILE A 4 15.15 1.39 -11.34
N ASN A 5 15.22 0.07 -11.18
CA ASN A 5 14.14 -0.84 -11.55
C ASN A 5 12.94 -0.36 -10.74
N CYS A 6 12.11 0.50 -11.33
CA CYS A 6 10.80 0.88 -10.81
C CYS A 6 9.97 -0.39 -10.79
N LYS A 7 10.14 -1.20 -9.75
CA LYS A 7 9.45 -2.49 -9.59
C LYS A 7 7.96 -2.20 -9.58
N GLU A 8 7.24 -2.84 -10.49
CA GLU A 8 5.78 -2.79 -10.51
C GLU A 8 5.23 -3.21 -9.14
N PRO A 9 4.12 -2.60 -8.68
CA PRO A 9 3.48 -3.01 -7.44
C PRO A 9 3.09 -4.48 -7.53
N VAL A 10 3.62 -5.28 -6.60
CA VAL A 10 3.39 -6.72 -6.60
C VAL A 10 2.12 -7.01 -5.81
N PHE A 11 1.02 -7.28 -6.52
CA PHE A 11 -0.24 -7.66 -5.91
C PHE A 11 -0.21 -9.13 -5.49
N ASP A 12 -0.25 -9.36 -4.19
CA ASP A 12 -0.37 -10.69 -3.59
C ASP A 12 -1.78 -10.88 -3.01
N ARG A 13 -2.19 -12.14 -2.77
CA ARG A 13 -3.46 -12.44 -2.08
C ARG A 13 -3.60 -11.68 -0.76
N GLN A 14 -2.52 -11.61 0.04
CA GLN A 14 -2.53 -10.85 1.28
C GLN A 14 -2.71 -9.35 1.03
N ILE A 15 -2.06 -8.78 0.01
CA ILE A 15 -2.22 -7.35 -0.31
C ILE A 15 -3.65 -7.04 -0.73
N ASN A 16 -4.24 -7.88 -1.58
CA ASN A 16 -5.60 -7.69 -2.02
C ASN A 16 -6.59 -7.78 -0.83
N GLN A 17 -6.35 -8.68 0.13
CA GLN A 17 -7.13 -8.74 1.37
C GLN A 17 -6.98 -7.47 2.21
N ILE A 18 -5.75 -6.96 2.39
CA ILE A 18 -5.51 -5.74 3.17
C ILE A 18 -6.19 -4.53 2.51
N LEU A 19 -6.07 -4.39 1.19
CA LEU A 19 -6.72 -3.31 0.43
C LEU A 19 -8.23 -3.36 0.58
N LYS A 20 -8.84 -4.54 0.44
CA LYS A 20 -10.28 -4.73 0.63
C LYS A 20 -10.73 -4.33 2.04
N MET A 21 -10.00 -4.77 3.07
CA MET A 21 -10.31 -4.40 4.46
C MET A 21 -10.17 -2.88 4.71
N LEU A 22 -9.21 -2.22 4.07
CA LEU A 22 -9.07 -0.76 4.15
C LEU A 22 -10.21 -0.04 3.42
N GLU A 23 -10.68 -0.57 2.29
CA GLU A 23 -11.88 -0.06 1.60
C GLU A 23 -13.15 -0.21 2.43
N GLU A 24 -13.23 -1.27 3.25
CA GLU A 24 -14.30 -1.44 4.25
C GLU A 24 -14.17 -0.49 5.45
N GLY A 25 -13.09 0.30 5.53
CA GLY A 25 -12.86 1.29 6.59
C GLY A 25 -12.20 0.72 7.85
N ILE A 26 -11.63 -0.49 7.77
CA ILE A 26 -10.93 -1.14 8.88
C ILE A 26 -9.54 -0.51 9.05
N ASP A 27 -9.10 -0.27 10.29
CA ASP A 27 -7.77 0.29 10.54
C ASP A 27 -6.65 -0.74 10.31
N ARG A 28 -5.47 -0.26 9.90
CA ARG A 28 -4.28 -1.08 9.69
C ARG A 28 -3.88 -1.93 10.90
N ALA A 29 -4.15 -1.46 12.12
CA ALA A 29 -3.87 -2.22 13.34
C ALA A 29 -4.78 -3.44 13.46
N ASP A 30 -6.09 -3.26 13.25
CA ASP A 30 -7.07 -4.35 13.28
C ASP A 30 -6.83 -5.35 12.15
N ILE A 31 -6.47 -4.87 10.96
CA ILE A 31 -6.08 -5.73 9.83
C ILE A 31 -4.82 -6.54 10.16
N ALA A 32 -3.84 -5.93 10.84
CA ALA A 32 -2.64 -6.63 11.26
C ALA A 32 -2.99 -7.75 12.25
N GLU A 33 -3.84 -7.48 13.24
CA GLU A 33 -4.31 -8.49 14.19
C GLU A 33 -5.09 -9.62 13.50
N LYS A 34 -6.03 -9.30 12.59
CA LYS A 34 -6.80 -10.32 11.84
C LYS A 34 -5.92 -11.23 10.98
N LEU A 35 -4.85 -10.69 10.41
CA LEU A 35 -3.91 -11.45 9.58
C LEU A 35 -2.86 -12.20 10.41
N GLY A 36 -2.89 -12.08 11.74
CA GLY A 36 -1.94 -12.72 12.64
C GLY A 36 -0.57 -12.04 12.67
N TYR A 37 -0.48 -10.77 12.23
CA TYR A 37 0.73 -9.98 12.43
C TYR A 37 0.80 -9.48 13.87
N GLN A 38 1.99 -9.59 14.45
CA GLN A 38 2.23 -9.16 15.83
C GLN A 38 2.06 -7.65 16.02
N ASN A 39 2.28 -6.84 14.98
CA ASN A 39 2.18 -5.38 15.01
C ASN A 39 1.90 -4.82 13.61
N HIS A 40 1.32 -3.61 13.53
CA HIS A 40 1.14 -2.88 12.26
C HIS A 40 2.47 -2.64 11.53
N ALA A 41 3.59 -2.62 12.26
CA ALA A 41 4.92 -2.37 11.68
C ALA A 41 5.37 -3.54 10.78
N SER A 42 4.99 -4.77 11.14
CA SER A 42 5.27 -5.96 10.32
C SER A 42 4.48 -5.90 9.00
N LEU A 43 3.22 -5.47 9.08
CA LEU A 43 2.36 -5.25 7.91
C LEU A 43 2.91 -4.14 6.99
N ASP A 44 3.36 -3.02 7.56
CA ASP A 44 4.00 -1.94 6.79
C ASP A 44 5.29 -2.42 6.09
N ASN A 45 6.15 -3.15 6.80
CA ASN A 45 7.38 -3.71 6.22
C ASN A 45 7.07 -4.68 5.07
N TYR A 46 6.03 -5.51 5.21
CA TYR A 46 5.57 -6.41 4.15
C TYR A 46 5.15 -5.62 2.91
N MET A 47 4.36 -4.56 3.08
CA MET A 47 3.84 -3.74 1.99
C MET A 47 4.94 -2.92 1.31
N ARG A 48 5.88 -2.37 2.08
CA ARG A 48 7.06 -1.68 1.53
C ARG A 48 7.93 -2.58 0.65
N ARG A 49 8.13 -3.84 1.03
CA ARG A 49 8.86 -4.83 0.21
C ARG A 49 8.16 -5.14 -1.11
N ARG A 50 6.86 -4.88 -1.21
CA ARG A 50 6.02 -5.10 -2.40
C ARG A 50 5.81 -3.82 -3.20
N ASN A 51 6.58 -2.77 -2.90
CA ASN A 51 6.48 -1.46 -3.53
C ASN A 51 5.14 -0.75 -3.27
N PHE A 52 4.54 -0.98 -2.10
CA PHE A 52 3.40 -0.21 -1.59
C PHE A 52 3.85 0.73 -0.48
N SER A 53 3.19 1.88 -0.39
CA SER A 53 3.46 2.89 0.61
C SER A 53 2.16 3.29 1.29
N TRP A 54 2.22 3.49 2.61
CA TRP A 54 1.09 3.99 3.37
C TRP A 54 0.81 5.45 3.04
N ASP A 55 -0.44 5.76 2.69
CA ASP A 55 -0.91 7.13 2.54
C ASP A 55 -1.72 7.55 3.77
N THR A 56 -1.14 8.44 4.57
CA THR A 56 -1.77 8.95 5.80
C THR A 56 -3.00 9.81 5.54
N ARG A 57 -3.13 10.42 4.35
CA ARG A 57 -4.27 11.28 4.01
C ARG A 57 -5.50 10.45 3.67
N GLN A 58 -5.32 9.43 2.84
CA GLN A 58 -6.39 8.55 2.41
C GLN A 58 -6.56 7.32 3.32
N LYS A 59 -5.67 7.16 4.32
CA LYS A 59 -5.60 5.99 5.21
C LYS A 59 -5.63 4.66 4.44
N LYS A 60 -4.91 4.58 3.33
CA LYS A 60 -4.83 3.38 2.48
C LYS A 60 -3.42 3.14 1.97
N PHE A 61 -3.14 1.93 1.49
CA PHE A 61 -1.89 1.64 0.79
C PHE A 61 -2.01 2.01 -0.68
N VAL A 62 -1.06 2.81 -1.16
CA VAL A 62 -0.93 3.20 -2.57
C VAL A 62 0.36 2.64 -3.14
N PRO A 63 0.42 2.32 -4.43
CA PRO A 63 1.67 1.94 -5.09
C PRO A 63 2.73 3.03 -4.90
N ALA A 64 3.96 2.67 -4.52
CA ALA A 64 5.05 3.62 -4.36
C ALA A 64 5.41 4.29 -5.70
N VAL A 65 5.18 3.61 -6.83
CA VAL A 65 5.24 4.18 -8.18
C VAL A 65 4.26 5.35 -8.35
N GLU A 66 3.05 5.26 -7.80
CA GLU A 66 2.03 6.31 -7.89
C GLU A 66 2.39 7.52 -7.01
N ARG A 67 3.18 7.32 -5.96
CA ARG A 67 3.69 8.41 -5.12
C ARG A 67 4.77 9.24 -5.81
N TYR A 68 5.47 8.69 -6.81
CA TYR A 68 6.55 9.36 -7.55
C TYR A 68 6.14 9.77 -8.97
N SER A 69 5.16 9.08 -9.55
CA SER A 69 4.48 9.49 -10.78
C SER A 69 3.44 10.54 -10.39
N GLY A 70 3.73 11.83 -10.54
CA GLY A 70 2.84 12.94 -10.21
C GLY A 70 1.52 12.98 -11.00
N LYS A 71 0.68 11.95 -10.94
CA LYS A 71 -0.73 11.96 -11.35
C LYS A 71 -1.58 12.51 -10.20
N GLY A 72 -1.35 13.78 -9.91
CA GLY A 72 -2.22 14.59 -9.06
C GLY A 72 -3.00 15.66 -9.85
N LYS A 73 -2.91 15.70 -11.18
CA LYS A 73 -3.53 16.75 -12.02
C LYS A 73 -3.92 16.26 -13.42
N ASP A 74 -4.84 15.32 -13.54
CA ASP A 74 -5.65 15.19 -14.76
C ASP A 74 -6.98 14.49 -14.43
N ASN A 75 -7.96 15.25 -13.96
CA ASN A 75 -9.32 15.09 -14.48
C ASN A 75 -10.11 16.37 -14.15
N THR A 76 -9.89 17.40 -14.96
CA THR A 76 -10.90 18.41 -15.23
C THR A 76 -11.44 18.09 -16.61
N ILE A 77 -12.68 17.59 -16.67
CA ILE A 77 -13.56 17.73 -17.82
C ILE A 77 -14.86 18.30 -17.28
#